data_AF-A0A437Q5Z5-F1
#
_entry.id   AF-A0A437Q5Z5-F1
#
_cell.length_a   1.000
_cell.length_b   1.000
_cell.length_c   1.000
_cell.angle_alpha   90.00
_cell.angle_beta   90.00
_cell.angle_gamma   90.00
#
_symmetry.space_group_name_H-M   'P 1'
#
loop_
_entity.id
_entity.type
_entity.pdbx_description
1 polymer ?
#
loop_
_entity_poly.entity_id
_entity_poly.type
_entity_poly.pdbx_seq_one_letter_code
_entity_poly.pdbx_strand_id
1 'polypeptide(L)'
;MKLLNFVGASLIATALVGCNTMPGPGGQAGVSVLDSNTRAHLDTELTMADYTAFAENVTNKMLSSRIVQSWGNKRPRLIVARLQNNTDNENIRMQDIHDRITETILNSGVARLVDTSATRFDYVVKTELSSTRQYGQDGAELAFFKLEFKMFKIDGEMVGQWSDVLPLGRAKQKFL
;
A
#
# COMPACT_ATOMS: atom_id res chain seq x y z
N MET A 1 -40.19 -76.01 20.70
CA MET A 1 -41.57 -75.52 20.91
C MET A 1 -41.48 -74.06 21.28
N LYS A 2 -42.11 -73.18 20.48
CA LYS A 2 -42.62 -71.82 20.72
C LYS A 2 -42.04 -70.96 21.87
N LEU A 3 -41.47 -69.78 21.56
CA LEU A 3 -42.03 -68.40 21.77
C LEU A 3 -41.97 -67.97 23.27
N LEU A 4 -41.70 -66.74 23.72
CA LEU A 4 -41.52 -65.42 23.14
C LEU A 4 -40.88 -64.50 24.21
N ASN A 5 -40.17 -63.48 23.74
CA ASN A 5 -39.66 -62.25 24.36
C ASN A 5 -40.35 -61.66 25.62
N PHE A 6 -39.54 -61.03 26.48
CA PHE A 6 -39.87 -59.74 27.08
C PHE A 6 -38.66 -58.80 27.06
N VAL A 7 -38.91 -57.60 26.52
CA VAL A 7 -37.98 -56.47 26.35
C VAL A 7 -38.02 -55.62 27.62
N GLY A 8 -36.87 -55.07 28.04
CA GLY A 8 -36.81 -54.06 29.08
C GLY A 8 -35.42 -53.43 29.17
N ALA A 9 -35.26 -52.26 28.53
CA ALA A 9 -34.02 -51.52 28.37
C ALA A 9 -33.57 -50.76 29.63
N SER A 10 -32.25 -50.61 29.80
CA SER A 10 -31.61 -49.39 30.36
C SER A 10 -30.07 -49.53 30.18
N LEU A 11 -29.45 -48.79 29.25
CA LEU A 11 -28.77 -47.50 29.45
C LEU A 11 -27.52 -47.58 30.36
N ILE A 12 -26.32 -47.40 29.76
CA ILE A 12 -25.31 -46.36 30.07
C ILE A 12 -23.91 -46.72 29.50
N ALA A 13 -23.45 -45.84 28.60
CA ALA A 13 -22.11 -45.35 28.26
C ALA A 13 -20.85 -46.20 28.49
N THR A 14 -19.93 -46.25 27.49
CA THR A 14 -18.62 -45.52 27.54
C THR A 14 -17.74 -45.72 26.28
N ALA A 15 -17.18 -44.59 25.82
CA ALA A 15 -15.89 -44.36 25.14
C ALA A 15 -15.45 -45.24 23.93
N LEU A 16 -15.66 -44.70 22.72
CA LEU A 16 -14.86 -45.04 21.53
C LEU A 16 -13.57 -44.20 21.55
N VAL A 17 -12.45 -44.84 21.90
CA VAL A 17 -11.10 -44.30 21.66
C VAL A 17 -10.74 -44.59 20.20
N GLY A 18 -10.81 -43.57 19.36
CA GLY A 18 -10.27 -43.61 18.00
C GLY A 18 -8.77 -43.35 18.02
N CYS A 19 -7.96 -44.36 17.67
CA CYS A 19 -6.58 -44.16 17.24
C CYS A 19 -6.58 -43.73 15.77
N ASN A 20 -6.49 -42.42 15.52
CA ASN A 20 -6.09 -41.91 14.20
C ASN A 20 -4.62 -41.52 14.25
N THR A 21 -3.86 -42.12 13.34
CA THR A 21 -2.43 -41.97 13.12
C THR A 21 -2.05 -40.54 12.74
N MET A 22 -1.01 -40.03 13.42
CA MET A 22 -0.36 -38.73 13.23
C MET A 22 0.04 -38.44 11.77
N PRO A 23 -0.18 -37.22 11.25
CA PRO A 23 0.60 -36.68 10.14
C PRO A 23 1.98 -36.25 10.65
N GLY A 24 3.03 -36.69 9.96
CA GLY A 24 4.43 -36.38 10.31
C GLY A 24 4.77 -34.88 10.18
N PRO A 25 5.93 -34.46 10.73
CA PRO A 25 6.33 -33.06 10.79
C PRO A 25 6.87 -32.60 9.43
N GLY A 26 5.96 -32.29 8.50
CA GLY A 26 6.24 -31.49 7.32
C GLY A 26 6.04 -30.02 7.68
N GLY A 27 7.12 -29.33 8.06
CA GLY A 27 7.11 -27.88 8.29
C GLY A 27 6.93 -27.13 6.97
N GLN A 28 5.70 -27.09 6.45
CA GLN A 28 5.28 -26.05 5.52
C GLN A 28 5.10 -24.78 6.36
N ALA A 29 6.10 -23.90 6.32
CA ALA A 29 5.95 -22.55 6.82
C ALA A 29 4.79 -21.89 6.07
N GLY A 30 3.62 -21.86 6.70
CA GLY A 30 2.46 -21.14 6.21
C GLY A 30 2.80 -19.66 6.21
N VAL A 31 3.13 -19.13 5.04
CA VAL A 31 3.19 -17.68 4.83
C VAL A 31 1.75 -17.20 4.84
N SER A 32 1.32 -16.64 5.96
CA SER A 32 0.04 -15.96 6.05
C SER A 32 0.14 -14.61 5.33
N VAL A 33 -0.67 -14.44 4.27
CA VAL A 33 -0.92 -13.14 3.69
C VAL A 33 -1.76 -12.36 4.71
N LEU A 34 -1.15 -11.42 5.43
CA LEU A 34 -1.90 -10.48 6.26
C LEU A 34 -2.80 -9.63 5.36
N ASP A 35 -4.09 -9.57 5.71
CA ASP A 35 -5.07 -8.70 5.08
C ASP A 35 -4.64 -7.23 5.20
N SER A 36 -4.49 -6.58 4.04
CA SER A 36 -3.94 -5.23 3.90
C SER A 36 -4.83 -4.13 4.50
N ASN A 37 -6.05 -4.44 4.93
CA ASN A 37 -7.04 -3.44 5.37
C ASN A 37 -7.00 -3.06 6.85
N THR A 38 -6.15 -3.67 7.68
CA THR A 38 -6.01 -3.30 9.11
C THR A 38 -4.54 -3.28 9.56
N ARG A 39 -3.75 -2.37 8.98
CA ARG A 39 -2.39 -2.09 9.49
C ARG A 39 -2.46 -1.10 10.64
N ALA A 40 -2.50 -1.62 11.87
CA ALA A 40 -2.26 -0.81 13.04
C ALA A 40 -0.77 -0.43 13.08
N HIS A 41 -0.45 0.84 12.84
CA HIS A 41 0.91 1.35 12.97
C HIS A 41 1.26 1.48 14.47
N LEU A 42 2.24 0.70 14.93
CA LEU A 42 2.85 0.84 16.26
C LEU A 42 4.02 1.84 16.27
N ASP A 43 4.40 2.33 15.09
CA ASP A 43 5.47 3.29 14.84
C ASP A 43 5.00 4.45 13.96
N THR A 44 5.68 5.60 14.05
CA THR A 44 5.49 6.77 13.19
C THR A 44 6.31 6.68 11.91
N GLU A 45 6.70 5.46 11.52
CA GLU A 45 7.39 5.14 10.29
C GLU A 45 6.45 4.44 9.31
N LEU A 46 6.61 4.74 8.03
CA LEU A 46 5.86 4.09 6.97
C LEU A 46 6.56 2.83 6.52
N THR A 47 5.79 1.77 6.30
CA THR A 47 6.28 0.58 5.63
C THR A 47 6.38 0.84 4.12
N MET A 48 7.17 0.03 3.41
CA MET A 48 7.28 0.12 1.95
C MET A 48 5.92 -0.04 1.25
N ALA A 49 5.05 -0.89 1.78
CA ALA A 49 3.74 -1.10 1.19
C ALA A 49 2.80 0.11 1.42
N ASP A 50 3.00 0.88 2.49
CA ASP A 50 2.23 2.12 2.70
C ASP A 50 2.69 3.20 1.72
N TYR A 51 4.00 3.36 1.51
CA TYR A 51 4.53 4.25 0.47
C TYR A 51 4.03 3.89 -0.93
N THR A 52 3.95 2.59 -1.23
CA THR A 52 3.48 2.07 -2.52
C THR A 52 2.01 2.40 -2.74
N ALA A 53 1.14 2.11 -1.76
CA ALA A 53 -0.28 2.45 -1.83
C ALA A 53 -0.50 3.97 -1.92
N PHE A 54 0.30 4.74 -1.17
CA PHE A 54 0.26 6.19 -1.18
C PHE A 54 0.63 6.77 -2.54
N ALA A 55 1.67 6.24 -3.18
CA ALA A 55 2.07 6.60 -4.53
C ALA A 55 1.01 6.28 -5.58
N GLU A 56 0.43 5.09 -5.50
CA GLU A 56 -0.66 4.66 -6.38
C GLU A 56 -1.88 5.58 -6.24
N ASN A 57 -2.26 5.95 -5.01
CA ASN A 57 -3.38 6.87 -4.75
C ASN A 57 -3.17 8.25 -5.38
N VAL A 58 -2.02 8.89 -5.15
CA VAL A 58 -1.72 10.21 -5.75
C VAL A 58 -1.67 10.11 -7.28
N THR A 59 -1.10 9.02 -7.81
CA THR A 59 -1.06 8.77 -9.25
C THR A 59 -2.47 8.61 -9.82
N ASN A 60 -3.34 7.84 -9.18
CA ASN A 60 -4.73 7.68 -9.61
C ASN A 60 -5.51 9.01 -9.59
N LYS A 61 -5.28 9.88 -8.59
CA LYS A 61 -5.84 11.24 -8.57
C LYS A 61 -5.39 12.08 -9.77
N MET A 62 -4.10 11.97 -10.15
CA MET A 62 -3.60 12.62 -11.36
C MET A 62 -4.26 12.05 -12.61
N LEU A 63 -4.31 10.72 -12.73
CA LEU A 63 -4.87 10.02 -13.88
C LEU A 63 -6.35 10.30 -14.09
N SER A 64 -7.14 10.41 -13.02
CA SER A 64 -8.56 10.74 -13.07
C SER A 64 -8.84 12.23 -13.32
N SER A 65 -7.82 13.08 -13.34
CA SER A 65 -7.99 14.53 -13.50
C SER A 65 -8.46 14.89 -14.91
N ARG A 66 -9.21 16.00 -15.02
CA ARG A 66 -9.70 16.50 -16.32
C ARG A 66 -8.59 16.73 -17.33
N ILE A 67 -7.42 17.20 -16.87
CA ILE A 67 -6.25 17.47 -17.72
C ILE A 67 -5.78 16.18 -18.39
N VAL A 68 -5.55 15.13 -17.60
CA VAL A 68 -5.07 13.83 -18.11
C VAL A 68 -6.15 13.13 -18.94
N GLN A 69 -7.40 13.15 -18.47
CA GLN A 69 -8.53 12.57 -19.20
C GLN A 69 -8.76 13.26 -20.56
N SER A 70 -8.47 14.56 -20.68
CA SER A 70 -8.59 15.29 -21.96
C SER A 70 -7.61 14.86 -23.04
N TRP A 71 -6.55 14.10 -22.68
CA TRP A 71 -5.62 13.56 -23.67
C TRP A 71 -6.27 12.52 -24.57
N GLY A 72 -7.29 11.79 -24.08
CA GLY A 72 -7.95 10.71 -24.81
C GLY A 72 -6.94 9.78 -25.47
N ASN A 73 -7.02 9.62 -26.79
CA ASN A 73 -6.14 8.75 -27.55
C ASN A 73 -4.78 9.36 -27.94
N LYS A 74 -4.50 10.63 -27.59
CA LYS A 74 -3.26 11.32 -28.03
C LYS A 74 -1.99 10.75 -27.40
N ARG A 75 -2.10 10.17 -26.19
CA ARG A 75 -1.01 9.54 -25.43
C ARG A 75 0.29 10.37 -25.47
N PRO A 76 0.31 11.56 -24.84
CA PRO A 76 1.48 12.44 -24.89
C PRO A 76 2.71 11.77 -24.28
N ARG A 77 3.89 12.29 -24.65
CA ARG A 77 5.17 11.87 -24.07
C ARG A 77 5.35 12.57 -22.74
N LEU A 78 5.45 11.76 -21.70
CA LEU A 78 5.49 12.20 -20.33
C LEU A 78 6.84 11.80 -19.73
N ILE A 79 7.54 12.77 -19.14
CA ILE A 79 8.66 12.50 -18.26
C ILE A 79 8.12 12.47 -16.84
N VAL A 80 8.45 11.42 -16.09
CA VAL A 80 8.30 11.41 -14.63
C VAL A 80 9.68 11.70 -14.06
N ALA A 81 9.86 12.87 -13.46
CA ALA A 81 11.13 13.23 -12.85
C ALA A 81 11.41 12.34 -11.63
N ARG A 82 12.70 12.20 -11.29
CA ARG A 82 13.14 11.50 -10.09
C ARG A 82 12.42 12.08 -8.87
N LEU A 83 11.91 11.19 -8.02
CA LEU A 83 11.23 11.56 -6.79
C LEU A 83 12.23 12.19 -5.82
N GLN A 84 11.91 13.41 -5.36
CA GLN A 84 12.73 14.12 -4.39
C GLN A 84 12.35 13.69 -2.97
N ASN A 85 13.36 13.44 -2.13
CA ASN A 85 13.19 13.17 -0.71
C ASN A 85 13.46 14.44 0.09
N ASN A 86 12.38 15.04 0.61
CA ASN A 86 12.39 16.15 1.54
C ASN A 86 11.82 15.73 2.90
N THR A 87 11.97 14.45 3.25
CA THR A 87 11.66 13.95 4.58
C THR A 87 12.88 14.06 5.49
N ASP A 88 12.67 13.85 6.77
CA ASP A 88 13.71 13.69 7.78
C ASP A 88 14.39 12.29 7.76
N ASN A 89 13.92 11.37 6.92
CA ASN A 89 14.48 10.03 6.77
C ASN A 89 15.12 9.84 5.39
N GLU A 90 16.45 9.83 5.35
CA GLU A 90 17.22 9.62 4.11
C GLU A 90 17.16 8.16 3.62
N ASN A 91 16.79 7.21 4.48
CA ASN A 91 16.80 5.77 4.16
C ASN A 91 15.53 5.28 3.46
N ILE A 92 14.57 6.17 3.16
CA ILE A 92 13.38 5.80 2.40
C ILE A 92 13.81 5.31 1.01
N ARG A 93 13.28 4.16 0.59
CA ARG A 93 13.55 3.58 -0.73
C ARG A 93 12.81 4.34 -1.83
N MET A 94 13.28 5.54 -2.15
CA MET A 94 12.65 6.44 -3.12
C MET A 94 12.46 5.82 -4.51
N GLN A 95 13.37 4.92 -4.89
CA GLN A 95 13.28 4.20 -6.17
C GLN A 95 12.02 3.36 -6.26
N ASP A 96 11.67 2.61 -5.21
CA ASP A 96 10.47 1.75 -5.19
C ASP A 96 9.19 2.58 -5.36
N ILE A 97 9.15 3.76 -4.73
CA ILE A 97 8.03 4.71 -4.86
C ILE A 97 7.95 5.23 -6.30
N HIS A 98 9.09 5.64 -6.87
CA HIS A 98 9.15 6.09 -8.26
C HIS A 98 8.73 4.99 -9.25
N ASP A 99 9.17 3.76 -9.02
CA ASP A 99 8.82 2.60 -9.85
C ASP A 99 7.31 2.33 -9.79
N ARG A 100 6.69 2.38 -8.61
CA ARG A 100 5.21 2.27 -8.50
C ARG A 100 4.48 3.38 -9.26
N ILE A 101 4.95 4.62 -9.20
CA ILE A 101 4.35 5.74 -9.95
C ILE A 101 4.43 5.47 -11.46
N THR A 102 5.61 5.11 -11.95
CA THR A 102 5.83 4.84 -13.39
C THR A 102 5.04 3.62 -13.87
N GLU A 103 5.02 2.53 -13.09
CA GLU A 103 4.22 1.34 -13.35
C GLU A 103 2.72 1.68 -13.47
N THR A 104 2.19 2.44 -12.52
CA THR A 104 0.77 2.85 -12.51
C THR A 104 0.42 3.67 -13.75
N ILE A 105 1.30 4.62 -14.14
CA ILE A 105 1.09 5.43 -15.34
C ILE A 105 1.19 4.56 -16.62
N LEU A 106 2.16 3.66 -16.71
CA LEU A 106 2.31 2.77 -17.86
C LEU A 106 1.09 1.87 -18.02
N ASN A 107 0.62 1.27 -16.93
CA ASN A 107 -0.53 0.37 -16.92
C ASN A 107 -1.85 1.09 -17.28
N SER A 108 -1.96 2.39 -17.00
CA SER A 108 -3.12 3.18 -17.40
C SER A 108 -3.23 3.38 -18.92
N GLY A 109 -2.13 3.27 -19.66
CA GLY A 109 -2.07 3.50 -21.11
C GLY A 109 -2.27 4.95 -21.55
N VAL A 110 -2.53 5.91 -20.64
CA VAL A 110 -2.92 7.30 -21.01
C VAL A 110 -1.77 8.14 -21.57
N ALA A 111 -0.53 7.72 -21.35
CA ALA A 111 0.67 8.44 -21.75
C ALA A 111 1.75 7.47 -22.24
N ARG A 112 2.76 8.02 -22.93
CA ARG A 112 4.00 7.32 -23.27
C ARG A 112 5.10 7.84 -22.36
N LEU A 113 5.55 7.02 -21.41
CA LEU A 113 6.69 7.40 -20.60
C LEU A 113 7.95 7.44 -21.45
N VAL A 114 8.75 8.49 -21.27
CA VAL A 114 10.06 8.64 -21.90
C VAL A 114 11.09 8.99 -20.83
N ASP A 115 12.34 8.59 -21.06
CA ASP A 115 13.43 8.89 -20.14
C ASP A 115 13.71 10.40 -20.07
N THR A 116 14.33 10.83 -18.97
CA THR A 116 14.76 12.22 -18.75
C THR A 116 15.76 12.74 -19.79
N SER A 117 16.50 11.85 -20.46
CA SER A 117 17.39 12.21 -21.59
C SER A 117 16.64 12.49 -22.90
N ALA A 118 15.33 12.24 -22.97
CA ALA A 118 14.56 12.47 -24.18
C ALA A 118 14.50 13.96 -24.55
N THR A 119 14.86 14.28 -25.79
CA THR A 119 14.83 15.66 -26.31
C THR A 119 13.45 16.11 -26.78
N ARG A 120 12.46 15.21 -26.79
CA ARG A 120 11.10 15.51 -27.22
C ARG A 120 10.09 14.89 -26.27
N PHE A 121 9.44 15.74 -25.48
CA PHE A 121 8.38 15.40 -24.54
C PHE A 121 7.33 16.52 -24.55
N ASP A 122 6.13 16.22 -24.04
CA ASP A 122 5.03 17.17 -24.02
C ASP A 122 4.78 17.69 -22.59
N TYR A 123 5.02 16.84 -21.59
CA TYR A 123 4.85 17.18 -20.18
C TYR A 123 5.96 16.57 -19.30
N VAL A 124 6.23 17.22 -18.17
CA VAL A 124 7.08 16.72 -17.08
C VAL A 124 6.28 16.72 -15.79
N VAL A 125 6.26 15.60 -15.09
CA VAL A 125 5.71 15.49 -13.72
C VAL A 125 6.87 15.48 -12.75
N LYS A 126 6.95 16.52 -11.92
CA LYS A 126 7.87 16.59 -10.78
C LYS A 126 7.17 15.98 -9.57
N THR A 127 7.87 15.11 -8.86
CA THR A 127 7.34 14.39 -7.70
C THR A 127 8.22 14.67 -6.49
N GLU A 128 7.58 14.84 -5.32
CA GLU A 128 8.25 15.13 -4.06
C GLU A 128 7.55 14.44 -2.89
N LEU A 129 8.34 13.80 -2.03
CA LEU A 129 7.90 13.27 -0.74
C LEU A 129 8.48 14.17 0.36
N SER A 130 7.64 14.70 1.24
CA SER A 130 8.04 15.48 2.41
C SER A 130 7.41 14.93 3.69
N SER A 131 8.04 15.21 4.83
CA SER A 131 7.50 14.85 6.14
C SER A 131 7.50 16.03 7.09
N THR A 132 6.62 15.98 8.10
CA THR A 132 6.67 16.87 9.26
C THR A 132 6.30 16.07 10.49
N ARG A 133 7.10 16.20 11.54
CA ARG A 133 6.85 15.53 12.82
C ARG A 133 6.50 16.54 13.91
N GLN A 134 5.58 16.15 14.77
CA GLN A 134 5.18 16.88 15.96
C GLN A 134 5.32 15.96 17.16
N TYR A 135 5.95 16.47 18.21
CA TYR A 135 6.15 15.76 19.46
C TYR A 135 5.24 16.38 20.53
N GLY A 136 4.38 15.55 21.12
CA GLY A 136 3.49 15.95 22.21
C GLY A 136 4.13 15.80 23.58
N GLN A 137 3.40 16.18 24.64
CA GLN A 137 3.77 15.83 26.01
C GLN A 137 3.73 14.30 26.17
N ASP A 138 4.59 13.76 27.03
CA ASP A 138 4.67 12.32 27.37
C ASP A 138 5.11 11.36 26.25
N GLY A 139 5.87 11.85 25.26
CA GLY A 139 6.46 10.99 24.22
C GLY A 139 5.51 10.56 23.12
N ALA A 140 4.32 11.19 23.04
CA ALA A 140 3.43 11.06 21.89
C ALA A 140 4.06 11.70 20.66
N GLU A 141 3.88 11.08 19.50
CA GLU A 141 4.45 11.56 18.24
C GLU A 141 3.40 11.48 17.13
N LEU A 142 3.39 12.51 16.29
CA LEU A 142 2.54 12.61 15.12
C LEU A 142 3.42 12.97 13.91
N ALA A 143 3.48 12.09 12.92
CA ALA A 143 4.19 12.30 11.67
C ALA A 143 3.18 12.47 10.52
N PHE A 144 3.41 13.45 9.66
CA PHE A 144 2.65 13.67 8.45
C PHE A 144 3.58 13.47 7.26
N PHE A 145 3.24 12.53 6.38
CA PHE A 145 3.93 12.36 5.11
C PHE A 145 3.07 12.92 3.98
N LYS A 146 3.66 13.73 3.12
CA LYS A 146 2.99 14.32 1.95
C LYS A 146 3.71 13.89 0.69
N LEU A 147 2.96 13.32 -0.26
CA LEU A 147 3.44 13.06 -1.62
C LEU A 147 2.74 14.03 -2.56
N GLU A 148 3.52 14.77 -3.35
CA GLU A 148 3.01 15.82 -4.23
C GLU A 148 3.56 15.68 -5.65
N PHE A 149 2.67 15.77 -6.63
CA PHE A 149 2.97 15.78 -8.06
C PHE A 149 2.62 17.14 -8.64
N LYS A 150 3.53 17.70 -9.44
CA LYS A 150 3.30 18.92 -10.22
C LYS A 150 3.61 18.65 -11.68
N MET A 151 2.65 18.88 -12.57
CA MET A 151 2.81 18.69 -14.01
C MET A 151 3.05 20.02 -14.71
N PHE A 152 4.06 20.04 -15.56
CA PHE A 152 4.46 21.19 -16.35
C PHE A 152 4.46 20.86 -17.83
N LYS A 153 4.14 21.86 -18.66
CA LYS A 153 4.45 21.85 -20.10
C LYS A 153 5.93 22.15 -20.34
N ILE A 154 6.39 21.96 -21.56
CA ILE A 154 7.78 22.24 -21.98
C ILE A 154 8.16 23.72 -21.84
N ASP A 155 7.19 24.63 -21.92
CA ASP A 155 7.36 26.08 -21.73
C ASP A 155 7.44 26.49 -20.25
N GLY A 156 7.27 25.55 -19.32
CA GLY A 156 7.29 25.80 -17.88
C GLY A 156 5.93 26.14 -17.26
N GLU A 157 4.83 26.19 -18.03
CA GLU A 157 3.49 26.38 -17.47
C GLU A 157 3.12 25.18 -16.59
N MET A 158 2.76 25.44 -15.32
CA MET A 158 2.21 24.43 -14.43
C MET A 158 0.73 24.20 -14.79
N VAL A 159 0.42 23.00 -15.27
CA VAL A 159 -0.93 22.67 -15.73
C VAL A 159 -1.74 21.89 -14.71
N GLY A 160 -1.11 21.29 -13.71
CA GLY A 160 -1.80 20.52 -12.69
C GLY A 160 -0.94 20.19 -11.48
N GLN A 161 -1.60 19.97 -10.35
CA GLN A 161 -0.98 19.55 -9.10
C GLN A 161 -1.91 18.58 -8.37
N TRP A 162 -1.33 17.51 -7.83
CA TRP A 162 -2.05 16.49 -7.05
C TRP A 162 -1.23 16.13 -5.84
N SER A 163 -1.89 15.91 -4.72
CA SER A 163 -1.21 15.47 -3.51
C SER A 163 -2.10 14.63 -2.64
N ASP A 164 -1.49 13.95 -1.69
CA ASP A 164 -2.16 13.32 -0.58
C ASP A 164 -1.29 13.43 0.68
N VAL A 165 -1.91 13.26 1.84
CA VAL A 165 -1.25 13.34 3.15
C VAL A 165 -1.61 12.10 3.96
N LEU A 166 -0.61 11.42 4.50
CA LEU A 166 -0.76 10.27 5.35
C LEU A 166 -0.31 10.61 6.78
N PRO A 167 -1.25 10.80 7.72
CA PRO A 167 -0.93 11.00 9.12
C PRO A 167 -0.66 9.66 9.82
N LEU A 168 0.43 9.60 10.58
CA LEU A 168 0.79 8.50 11.48
C LEU A 168 0.92 9.02 12.89
N GLY A 169 0.25 8.36 13.85
CA GLY A 169 0.30 8.73 15.26
C GLY A 169 0.75 7.56 16.12
N ARG A 170 1.68 7.80 17.04
CA ARG A 170 2.03 6.88 18.12
C ARG A 170 1.41 7.39 19.43
N ALA A 171 0.53 6.59 20.01
CA ALA A 171 0.01 6.81 21.35
C ALA A 171 0.91 6.15 22.41
N LYS A 172 0.91 6.70 23.63
CA LYS A 172 1.63 6.13 24.78
C LYS A 172 1.20 4.68 25.04
N GLN A 173 2.14 3.74 24.99
CA GLN A 173 1.93 2.41 25.58
C GLN A 173 1.95 2.56 27.11
N LYS A 174 0.80 2.41 27.76
CA LYS A 174 0.76 2.18 29.21
C LYS A 174 1.18 0.72 29.42
N PHE A 175 2.40 0.50 29.91
CA PHE A 175 2.73 -0.77 30.55
C PHE A 175 1.83 -0.89 31.79
N LEU A 176 0.92 -1.87 31.77
CA LEU A 176 0.15 -2.31 32.95
C LEU A 176 0.98 -3.36 33.69
#